data_AF-A0A0F8WGS7-F1
#
_entry.id   AF-A0A0F8WGS7-F1
#
_cell.length_a   1.000
_cell.length_b   1.000
_cell.length_c   1.000
_cell.angle_alpha   90.00
_cell.angle_beta   90.00
_cell.angle_gamma   90.00
#
_symmetry.space_group_name_H-M   'P 1'
#
loop_
_entity.id
_entity.type
_entity.pdbx_description
1 polymer ?
#
loop_
_entity_poly.entity_id
_entity_poly.type
_entity_poly.pdbx_seq_one_letter_code
_entity_poly.pdbx_strand_id
1 'polypeptide(L)'
;QYGFLLFENKNTQHQKLYWLERDDVLHEEVLKLHREAFPYILEDPQMVAPIPMGLDPGLGQGACRWCDHKYLCKRIPKKGADYDTVRAIDAKMRG
;
A
#
# COMPACT_ATOMS: atom_id res chain seq x y z
N GLN A 1 -11.17 -5.89 1.56
CA GLN A 1 -10.19 -6.45 0.58
C GLN A 1 -9.29 -5.28 0.15
N TYR A 2 -8.10 -5.15 0.75
CA TYR A 2 -7.37 -3.87 0.74
C TYR A 2 -5.97 -4.02 0.18
N GLY A 3 -5.68 -3.26 -0.88
CA GLY A 3 -4.32 -3.06 -1.36
C GLY A 3 -3.59 -2.07 -0.46
N PHE A 4 -2.38 -2.42 -0.04
CA PHE A 4 -1.53 -1.59 0.79
C PHE A 4 -0.71 -0.64 -0.08
N LEU A 5 -1.15 0.61 -0.21
CA LEU A 5 -0.27 1.68 -0.68
C LEU A 5 -0.46 2.90 0.22
N LEU A 6 0.56 3.13 1.03
CA LEU A 6 0.80 4.27 1.91
C LEU A 6 1.01 5.55 1.08
N PHE A 7 -0.05 6.07 0.47
CA PHE A 7 -0.06 7.43 -0.07
C PHE A 7 -1.44 8.05 0.14
N GLU A 8 -1.79 8.28 1.41
CA GLU A 8 -2.95 9.09 1.73
C GLU A 8 -2.55 10.53 1.99
N ASN A 9 -3.19 11.41 1.24
CA ASN A 9 -3.08 12.86 1.31
C ASN A 9 -3.26 13.34 2.76
N LYS A 10 -2.37 14.18 3.30
CA LYS A 10 -2.35 14.57 4.73
C LYS A 10 -3.68 15.10 5.29
N ASN A 11 -4.56 15.64 4.43
CA ASN A 11 -5.88 16.12 4.81
C ASN A 11 -6.92 15.02 5.10
N THR A 12 -6.70 13.76 4.72
CA THR A 12 -7.65 12.66 4.96
C THR A 12 -7.35 11.87 6.25
N GLN A 13 -6.18 12.07 6.86
CA GLN A 13 -5.78 11.31 8.06
C GLN A 13 -6.61 11.65 9.31
N HIS A 14 -6.92 12.93 9.55
CA HIS A 14 -7.71 13.34 10.73
C HIS A 14 -9.16 12.86 10.65
N GLN A 15 -9.78 12.93 9.46
CA GLN A 15 -11.12 12.39 9.25
C GLN A 15 -11.14 10.86 9.40
N LYS A 16 -10.08 10.16 8.97
CA LYS A 16 -9.93 8.73 9.20
C LYS A 16 -9.84 8.36 10.68
N LEU A 17 -9.03 9.08 11.45
CA LEU A 17 -8.91 8.85 12.90
C LEU A 17 -10.27 9.02 13.60
N TYR A 18 -11.00 10.08 13.25
CA TYR A 18 -12.36 10.31 13.78
C TYR A 18 -13.32 9.14 13.49
N TRP A 19 -13.28 8.56 12.29
CA TRP A 19 -14.13 7.40 11.96
C TRP A 19 -13.64 6.11 12.61
N LEU A 20 -12.33 5.91 12.74
CA LEU A 20 -11.73 4.75 13.42
C LEU A 20 -12.03 4.73 14.92
N GLU A 21 -12.21 5.88 15.56
CA GLU A 21 -12.62 5.97 16.96
C GLU A 21 -14.11 5.66 17.17
N ARG A 22 -14.93 5.69 16.11
CA ARG A 22 -16.39 5.50 16.18
C ARG A 22 -16.88 4.17 15.62
N ASP A 23 -16.02 3.42 14.94
CA ASP A 23 -16.35 2.17 14.26
C ASP A 23 -15.30 1.11 14.63
N ASP A 24 -15.63 0.29 15.62
CA ASP A 24 -14.75 -0.76 16.14
C ASP A 24 -14.39 -1.79 15.06
N VAL A 25 -15.31 -2.08 14.12
CA VAL A 25 -15.08 -3.04 13.04
C VAL A 25 -14.05 -2.47 12.06
N LEU A 26 -14.23 -1.22 11.64
CA LEU A 26 -13.27 -0.53 10.79
C LEU A 26 -11.89 -0.42 11.47
N HIS A 27 -11.88 -0.17 12.78
CA HIS A 27 -10.67 -0.11 13.58
C HIS A 27 -9.93 -1.46 13.58
N GLU A 28 -10.62 -2.56 13.90
CA GLU A 28 -10.05 -3.91 13.91
C GLU A 28 -9.51 -4.31 12.54
N GLU A 29 -10.24 -4.00 11.46
CA GLU A 29 -9.79 -4.26 10.09
C GLU A 29 -8.50 -3.49 9.78
N VAL A 30 -8.42 -2.21 10.13
CA VAL A 30 -7.22 -1.40 9.91
C VAL A 30 -6.05 -1.89 10.76
N LEU A 31 -6.26 -2.29 12.02
CA LEU A 31 -5.20 -2.88 12.85
C LEU A 31 -4.69 -4.19 12.28
N LYS A 32 -5.58 -5.05 11.78
CA LYS A 32 -5.19 -6.31 11.12
C LYS A 32 -4.29 -6.03 9.91
N LEU A 33 -4.68 -5.07 9.08
CA LEU A 33 -3.88 -4.63 7.94
C LEU A 33 -2.50 -4.14 8.39
N HIS A 34 -2.43 -3.28 9.41
CA HIS A 34 -1.15 -2.79 9.92
C HIS A 34 -0.26 -3.91 10.46
N ARG A 35 -0.82 -4.90 11.17
CA ARG A 35 -0.05 -6.06 11.65
C ARG A 35 0.54 -6.88 10.51
N GLU A 36 -0.19 -7.06 9.41
CA GLU A 36 0.31 -7.76 8.22
C GLU A 36 1.40 -6.97 7.49
N ALA A 37 1.29 -5.64 7.44
CA ALA A 37 2.29 -4.78 6.79
C ALA A 37 3.53 -4.51 7.66
N PHE A 38 3.41 -4.62 8.99
CA PHE A 38 4.44 -4.24 9.94
C PHE A 38 5.82 -4.90 9.72
N PRO A 39 5.92 -6.21 9.42
CA PRO A 39 7.22 -6.85 9.18
C PRO A 39 8.00 -6.19 8.05
N TYR A 40 7.34 -5.84 6.95
CA TYR A 40 7.97 -5.22 5.79
C TYR A 40 8.59 -3.85 6.11
N ILE A 41 8.00 -3.10 7.04
CA ILE A 41 8.50 -1.79 7.48
C ILE A 41 9.72 -1.94 8.41
N LEU A 42 9.81 -3.04 9.15
CA LEU A 42 10.90 -3.31 10.09
C LEU A 42 12.07 -4.09 9.50
N GLU A 43 11.95 -4.61 8.29
CA GLU A 43 13.04 -5.31 7.60
C GLU A 43 14.22 -4.36 7.29
N ASP A 44 15.44 -4.92 7.17
CA ASP A 44 16.65 -4.21 6.75
C ASP A 44 17.26 -4.92 5.52
N PRO A 45 17.18 -4.31 4.31
CA PRO A 45 16.53 -3.03 4.02
C PRO A 45 15.00 -3.11 4.16
N GLN A 46 14.36 -1.96 4.37
CA GLN A 46 12.88 -1.90 4.45
C GLN A 46 12.27 -2.38 3.14
N MET A 47 11.30 -3.29 3.23
CA MET A 47 10.66 -3.90 2.07
C MET A 47 9.28 -3.31 1.81
N VAL A 48 8.84 -3.33 0.55
CA VAL A 48 7.45 -3.04 0.19
C VAL A 48 6.64 -4.32 0.19
N ALA A 49 5.48 -4.28 0.85
CA ALA A 49 4.56 -5.41 0.92
C ALA A 49 4.18 -5.89 -0.50
N PRO A 50 4.10 -7.22 -0.72
CA PRO A 50 3.79 -7.78 -2.02
C PRO A 50 2.34 -7.49 -2.45
N ILE A 51 2.07 -7.61 -3.74
CA ILE A 51 0.70 -7.54 -4.26
C ILE A 51 -0.09 -8.72 -3.67
N PRO A 52 -1.26 -8.47 -3.04
CA PRO A 52 -2.08 -9.54 -2.49
C PRO A 52 -2.46 -10.59 -3.53
N MET A 53 -2.53 -11.86 -3.12
CA MET A 53 -2.93 -12.95 -4.01
C MET A 53 -4.29 -12.67 -4.66
N GLY A 54 -4.39 -12.93 -5.96
CA GLY A 54 -5.61 -12.73 -6.73
C GLY A 54 -5.84 -11.28 -7.20
N LEU A 55 -4.93 -10.35 -6.93
CA LEU A 55 -4.95 -9.02 -7.53
C LEU A 55 -3.95 -8.93 -8.68
N ASP A 56 -4.43 -8.44 -9.83
CA ASP A 56 -3.59 -8.10 -10.98
C ASP A 56 -3.66 -6.58 -11.27
N PRO A 57 -2.59 -5.82 -11.02
CA PRO A 57 -2.48 -4.41 -11.40
C PRO A 57 -2.62 -4.16 -12.90
N GLY A 58 -2.35 -5.17 -13.73
CA GLY A 58 -2.57 -5.19 -15.17
C GLY A 58 -4.04 -5.06 -15.57
N LEU A 59 -4.90 -5.79 -14.87
CA LEU A 59 -6.33 -5.86 -15.14
C LEU A 59 -7.14 -4.72 -14.50
N GLY A 60 -6.55 -3.99 -13.54
CA GLY A 60 -7.20 -2.83 -12.92
C GLY A 60 -8.46 -3.20 -12.13
N GLN A 61 -8.49 -4.38 -11.51
CA GLN A 61 -9.62 -4.90 -10.74
C GLN A 61 -9.58 -4.44 -9.28
N GLY A 62 -10.76 -4.35 -8.64
CA GLY A 62 -10.89 -4.04 -7.21
C GLY A 62 -10.16 -2.76 -6.80
N ALA A 63 -9.34 -2.85 -5.75
CA ALA A 63 -8.55 -1.73 -5.25
C ALA A 63 -7.55 -1.17 -6.28
N CYS A 64 -7.05 -2.00 -7.21
CA CYS A 64 -6.13 -1.57 -8.26
C CYS A 64 -6.76 -0.57 -9.24
N ARG A 65 -8.10 -0.51 -9.34
CA ARG A 65 -8.80 0.46 -10.20
C ARG A 65 -8.50 1.90 -9.75
N TRP A 66 -8.55 2.12 -8.44
CA TRP A 66 -8.47 3.43 -7.79
C TRP A 66 -7.05 3.80 -7.33
N CYS A 67 -6.12 2.86 -7.45
CA CYS A 67 -4.72 3.08 -7.15
C CYS A 67 -4.03 3.89 -8.26
N ASP A 68 -3.56 5.08 -7.89
CA ASP A 68 -2.74 5.98 -8.72
C ASP A 68 -1.32 5.43 -8.94
N HIS A 69 -0.78 4.71 -7.96
CA HIS A 69 0.58 4.13 -8.01
C HIS A 69 0.64 2.74 -8.69
N LYS A 70 -0.45 2.24 -9.30
CA LYS A 70 -0.50 0.89 -9.92
C LYS A 70 0.55 0.67 -11.03
N TYR A 71 1.09 1.74 -11.60
CA TYR A 71 2.18 1.67 -12.57
C TYR A 71 3.48 1.13 -11.96
N LEU A 72 3.71 1.33 -10.65
CA LEU A 72 4.85 0.79 -9.92
C LEU A 72 4.78 -0.73 -9.85
N CYS A 73 3.59 -1.29 -9.58
CA CYS A 73 3.39 -2.73 -9.46
C CYS A 73 3.72 -3.51 -10.75
N LYS A 74 3.71 -2.84 -11.91
CA LYS A 74 4.12 -3.43 -13.21
C LYS A 74 5.64 -3.42 -13.43
N ARG A 75 6.37 -2.64 -12.63
CA ARG A 75 7.80 -2.31 -12.82
C ARG A 75 8.69 -2.82 -11.69
N ILE A 76 8.11 -3.09 -10.53
CA ILE A 76 8.79 -3.72 -9.39
C ILE A 76 8.88 -5.24 -9.63
N PRO A 77 9.98 -5.90 -9.23
CA PRO A 77 10.07 -7.36 -9.26
C PRO A 77 8.89 -8.05 -8.54
N LYS A 78 8.37 -9.13 -9.13
CA LYS A 78 7.25 -9.90 -8.55
C LYS A 78 7.55 -10.49 -7.17
N LYS A 79 8.83 -10.69 -6.84
CA LYS A 79 9.31 -11.18 -5.54
C LYS A 79 9.32 -10.09 -4.46
N GLY A 80 8.99 -8.84 -4.80
CA GLY A 80 9.14 -7.68 -3.93
C GLY A 80 10.41 -6.89 -4.24
N ALA A 81 10.49 -5.67 -3.69
CA ALA A 81 11.68 -4.83 -3.70
C ALA A 81 11.75 -4.01 -2.41
N ASP A 82 12.96 -3.56 -2.10
CA ASP A 82 13.17 -2.59 -1.03
C ASP A 82 12.56 -1.24 -1.36
N TYR A 83 12.33 -0.45 -0.31
CA TYR A 83 11.69 0.85 -0.38
C TYR A 83 12.47 1.84 -1.26
N ASP A 84 13.80 1.82 -1.19
CA ASP A 84 14.66 2.71 -1.97
C ASP A 84 14.58 2.44 -3.47
N THR A 85 14.55 1.16 -3.85
CA THR A 85 14.33 0.71 -5.22
C THR A 85 12.98 1.19 -5.74
N VAL A 86 11.92 1.05 -4.93
CA VAL A 86 10.58 1.53 -5.30
C VAL A 86 10.57 3.04 -5.49
N ARG A 87 11.20 3.80 -4.58
CA ARG A 87 11.33 5.27 -4.70
C ARG A 87 12.12 5.69 -5.93
N ALA A 88 13.21 5.00 -6.25
CA ALA A 88 14.02 5.29 -7.42
C ALA A 88 13.24 5.04 -8.73
N ILE A 89 12.42 3.99 -8.77
CA ILE A 89 11.53 3.72 -9.91
C ILE A 89 10.44 4.78 -10.00
N ASP A 90 9.84 5.18 -8.87
CA ASP A 90 8.79 6.21 -8.84
C ASP A 90 9.29 7.56 -9.36
N ALA A 91 10.45 8.01 -8.87
CA ALA A 91 11.09 9.25 -9.30
C ALA A 91 11.32 9.28 -10.81
N LYS A 92 11.86 8.19 -11.40
CA LYS A 92 12.08 8.09 -12.86
C LYS A 92 10.79 8.26 -13.67
N MET A 93 9.63 7.92 -13.11
CA MET A 93 8.34 8.00 -13.80
C MET A 93 7.65 9.35 -13.61
N ARG A 94 7.97 10.08 -12.54
CA ARG A 94 7.34 11.37 -12.19
C ARG A 94 8.16 12.59 -12.63
N GLY A 95 9.42 12.40 -13.02
CA GLY A 95 10.33 13.47 -13.44
C GLY A 95 11.01 14.13 -12.25
#